data_AF-A0A136IWS2-F1
#
_entry.id   AF-A0A136IWS2-F1
#
_cell.length_a   1.000
_cell.length_b   1.000
_cell.length_c   1.000
_cell.angle_alpha   90.00
_cell.angle_beta   90.00
_cell.angle_gamma   90.00
#
_symmetry.space_group_name_H-M   'P 1'
#
loop_
_entity.id
_entity.type
_entity.pdbx_description
1 polymer ?
#
loop_
_entity_poly.entity_id
_entity_poly.type
_entity_poly.pdbx_seq_one_letter_code
_entity_poly.pdbx_strand_id
1 'polypeptide(L)'
;MGQSRIPNSIAELVNTPDSEKKQPVLPSRRAPVLLLALPLTGSYNVTLACRKIVSAKIHHSIGWLQADSKQINTYREQSKCLRNAISQCLPDSSDGPAPGLSFQEWEDWLGRWDVIADVDAFFAPQLIDQYTNSKVVIVERDVDAWIKDMDELLITPLFSTSGHLFSRYLEPIANRSDHWTARQLLAKYFQADTREAILKNMRGAYEAHYNTIREKVPAERLLEYKLGSGWEPLCSFFGEPIPNFPFPQEDETTTMRTMLDEFHSRRMFTVRIRLVFATLLAVAIALGVWAYLRYT
;
A
#
# COMPACT_ATOMS: atom_id res chain seq x y z
N MET A 1 -9.59 9.52 27.88
CA MET A 1 -8.62 8.86 26.98
C MET A 1 -8.76 9.52 25.62
N GLY A 2 -7.81 10.39 25.27
CA GLY A 2 -7.87 11.19 24.06
C GLY A 2 -7.90 10.30 22.83
N GLN A 3 -8.93 10.47 21.99
CA GLN A 3 -8.88 9.96 20.63
C GLN A 3 -7.67 10.59 19.97
N SER A 4 -6.66 9.79 19.64
CA SER A 4 -5.62 10.17 18.69
C SER A 4 -6.35 10.63 17.43
N ARG A 5 -6.44 11.95 17.22
CA ARG A 5 -6.98 12.50 15.97
C ARG A 5 -5.96 12.17 14.91
N ILE A 6 -6.40 11.47 13.87
CA ILE A 6 -5.68 11.32 12.61
C ILE A 6 -5.13 12.70 12.21
N PRO A 7 -3.80 12.87 12.07
CA PRO A 7 -3.21 14.11 11.56
C PRO A 7 -3.92 14.64 10.31
N ASN A 8 -4.12 15.95 10.21
CA ASN A 8 -4.89 16.56 9.10
C ASN A 8 -4.32 16.22 7.71
N SER A 9 -3.00 16.08 7.59
CA SER A 9 -2.29 15.66 6.37
C SER A 9 -2.69 14.28 5.86
N ILE A 10 -3.13 13.39 6.75
CA ILE A 10 -3.54 12.03 6.39
C ILE A 10 -4.94 12.03 5.78
N ALA A 11 -5.86 12.81 6.34
CA ALA A 11 -7.18 13.00 5.76
C ALA A 11 -7.09 13.53 4.33
N GLU A 12 -6.00 14.24 4.01
CA GLU A 12 -5.73 14.66 2.63
C GLU A 12 -5.45 13.44 1.73
N LEU A 13 -4.66 12.42 2.10
CA LEU A 13 -4.42 11.27 1.21
C LEU A 13 -5.56 10.26 1.12
N VAL A 14 -6.44 10.20 2.12
CA VAL A 14 -7.65 9.38 2.04
C VAL A 14 -8.58 10.00 1.01
N ASN A 15 -8.44 9.56 -0.24
CA ASN A 15 -9.43 9.86 -1.25
C ASN A 15 -10.75 9.25 -0.80
N THR A 16 -11.71 10.09 -0.42
CA THR A 16 -13.11 9.66 -0.29
C THR A 16 -13.51 9.08 -1.63
N PRO A 17 -13.76 7.76 -1.74
CA PRO A 17 -14.32 7.22 -2.95
C PRO A 17 -15.74 7.78 -3.02
N ASP A 18 -15.98 8.73 -3.93
CA ASP A 18 -17.35 9.02 -4.32
C ASP A 18 -17.97 7.71 -4.81
N SER A 19 -19.11 7.36 -4.24
CA SER A 19 -19.89 6.17 -4.54
C SER A 19 -20.58 6.27 -5.90
N GLU A 20 -19.99 6.97 -6.88
CA GLU A 20 -20.65 7.27 -8.14
C GLU A 20 -20.05 6.46 -9.29
N LYS A 21 -20.89 5.49 -9.71
CA LYS A 21 -21.14 4.98 -11.07
C LYS A 21 -19.93 4.86 -11.99
N LYS A 22 -19.72 3.63 -12.49
CA LYS A 22 -18.99 3.34 -13.74
C LYS A 22 -19.33 4.41 -14.78
N GLN A 23 -18.34 5.26 -15.11
CA GLN A 23 -18.41 6.13 -16.27
C GLN A 23 -17.48 5.60 -17.37
N PRO A 24 -17.85 5.85 -18.65
CA PRO A 24 -17.32 5.13 -19.78
C PRO A 24 -15.98 5.70 -20.27
N VAL A 25 -15.28 4.85 -21.03
CA VAL A 25 -14.06 5.03 -21.85
C VAL A 25 -13.55 6.47 -21.97
N LEU A 26 -12.33 6.67 -21.47
CA LEU A 26 -11.65 7.96 -21.33
C LEU A 26 -11.30 8.63 -22.68
N PRO A 27 -11.58 9.92 -22.88
CA PRO A 27 -10.88 10.75 -23.86
C PRO A 27 -9.41 10.90 -23.44
N SER A 28 -8.50 11.19 -24.39
CA SER A 28 -7.04 11.28 -24.21
C SER A 28 -6.59 11.82 -22.85
N ARG A 29 -6.34 10.93 -21.88
CA ARG A 29 -6.01 11.31 -20.50
C ARG A 29 -4.51 11.59 -20.40
N ARG A 30 -4.13 12.58 -19.60
CA ARG A 30 -2.72 12.87 -19.25
C ARG A 30 -2.14 11.63 -18.55
N ALA A 31 -0.92 11.24 -18.93
CA ALA A 31 -0.22 10.12 -18.31
C ALA A 31 -0.06 10.34 -16.79
N PRO A 32 -0.22 9.31 -15.94
CA PRO A 32 -0.07 9.46 -14.49
C PRO A 32 1.38 9.80 -14.13
N VAL A 33 1.58 10.42 -12.98
CA VAL A 33 2.91 10.53 -12.36
C VAL A 33 3.19 9.24 -11.61
N LEU A 34 4.37 8.66 -11.82
CA LEU A 34 4.81 7.47 -11.09
C LEU A 34 5.78 7.89 -9.98
N LEU A 35 5.33 7.84 -8.73
CA LEU A 35 6.18 8.06 -7.56
C LEU A 35 6.67 6.69 -7.08
N LEU A 36 7.77 6.22 -7.66
CA LEU A 36 8.26 4.84 -7.51
C LEU A 36 9.32 4.71 -6.40
N ALA A 37 9.25 5.55 -5.39
CA ALA A 37 10.05 5.41 -4.19
C ALA A 37 9.43 4.33 -3.29
N LEU A 38 10.26 3.44 -2.72
CA LEU A 38 9.78 2.42 -1.80
C LEU A 38 9.11 3.07 -0.56
N PRO A 39 8.19 2.38 0.13
CA PRO A 39 7.59 2.90 1.37
C PRO A 39 8.67 3.23 2.43
N LEU A 40 8.39 4.19 3.31
CA LEU A 40 9.27 4.61 4.42
C LEU A 40 10.59 5.30 3.99
N THR A 41 10.63 5.83 2.77
CA THR A 41 11.81 6.54 2.22
C THR A 41 11.71 8.07 2.33
N GLY A 42 10.67 8.60 2.98
CA GLY A 42 10.26 10.00 2.91
C GLY A 42 9.34 10.30 1.72
N SER A 43 8.93 9.25 1.00
CA SER A 43 8.05 9.31 -0.18
C SER A 43 6.67 9.86 0.16
N TYR A 44 6.18 9.65 1.39
CA TYR A 44 4.90 10.19 1.87
C TYR A 44 4.80 11.72 1.72
N ASN A 45 5.84 12.46 2.09
CA ASN A 45 5.85 13.92 1.98
C ASN A 45 5.83 14.40 0.52
N VAL A 46 6.53 13.69 -0.37
CA VAL A 46 6.51 13.97 -1.80
C VAL A 46 5.15 13.63 -2.41
N THR A 47 4.51 12.55 -1.96
CA THR A 47 3.13 12.22 -2.34
C THR A 47 2.18 13.35 -1.96
N LEU A 48 2.24 13.85 -0.72
CA LEU A 48 1.43 14.98 -0.26
C LEU A 48 1.68 16.23 -1.09
N ALA A 49 2.95 16.51 -1.43
CA ALA A 49 3.32 17.64 -2.27
C ALA A 49 2.73 17.52 -3.68
N CYS A 50 2.85 16.35 -4.31
CA CYS A 50 2.24 16.07 -5.61
C CYS A 50 0.73 16.29 -5.57
N ARG A 51 0.04 15.85 -4.50
CA ARG A 51 -1.40 16.10 -4.34
C ARG A 51 -1.74 17.58 -4.48
N LYS A 52 -0.95 18.44 -3.84
CA LYS A 52 -1.20 19.88 -3.77
C LYS A 52 -0.84 20.62 -5.06
N ILE A 53 0.20 20.19 -5.76
CA ILE A 53 0.62 20.81 -7.04
C ILE A 53 -0.37 20.47 -8.15
N VAL A 54 -0.67 19.18 -8.34
CA VAL A 54 -1.43 18.73 -9.52
C VAL A 54 -2.92 18.48 -9.23
N SER A 55 -3.41 18.86 -8.04
CA SER A 55 -4.76 18.50 -7.56
C SER A 55 -5.10 17.02 -7.79
N ALA A 56 -4.09 16.17 -7.61
CA ALA A 56 -4.13 14.78 -8.07
C ALA A 56 -4.96 13.87 -7.17
N LYS A 57 -5.69 12.96 -7.81
CA LYS A 57 -6.11 11.70 -7.17
C LYS A 57 -4.89 10.79 -7.04
N ILE A 58 -4.66 10.30 -5.82
CA ILE A 58 -3.46 9.51 -5.49
C ILE A 58 -3.82 8.08 -5.14
N HIS A 59 -3.16 7.12 -5.78
CA HIS A 59 -3.13 5.75 -5.31
C HIS A 59 -2.01 5.58 -4.28
N HIS A 60 -2.36 5.13 -3.06
CA HIS A 60 -1.43 4.89 -1.96
C HIS A 60 -2.06 3.92 -0.95
N SER A 61 -1.27 3.03 -0.35
CA SER A 61 -1.78 2.03 0.60
C SER A 61 -2.35 2.61 1.90
N ILE A 62 -2.06 3.86 2.25
CA ILE A 62 -2.62 4.53 3.44
C ILE A 62 -4.13 4.60 3.38
N GLY A 63 -4.70 4.79 2.17
CA GLY A 63 -6.13 4.70 1.98
C GLY A 63 -6.68 3.35 2.48
N TRP A 64 -5.95 2.25 2.29
CA TRP A 64 -6.39 0.91 2.68
C TRP A 64 -6.39 0.70 4.19
N LEU A 65 -5.43 1.30 4.90
CA LEU A 65 -5.33 1.21 6.36
C LEU A 65 -6.48 1.94 7.07
N GLN A 66 -7.06 2.96 6.42
CA GLN A 66 -8.08 3.83 7.04
C GLN A 66 -9.51 3.56 6.58
N ALA A 67 -9.67 2.66 5.61
CA ALA A 67 -10.92 2.17 5.07
C ALA A 67 -12.02 1.97 6.12
N ASP A 68 -13.15 2.68 5.96
CA ASP A 68 -14.36 2.45 6.75
C ASP A 68 -15.34 1.49 6.04
N SER A 69 -16.50 1.25 6.66
CA SER A 69 -17.53 0.34 6.13
C SER A 69 -18.14 0.82 4.81
N LYS A 70 -18.15 2.13 4.52
CA LYS A 70 -18.69 2.68 3.27
C LYS A 70 -17.75 2.43 2.10
N GLN A 71 -16.46 2.37 2.37
CA GLN A 71 -15.42 2.28 1.34
C GLN A 71 -14.89 0.84 1.16
N ILE A 72 -15.27 -0.09 2.05
CA ILE A 72 -14.72 -1.46 2.13
C ILE A 72 -14.78 -2.26 0.82
N ASN A 73 -15.80 -2.04 -0.02
CA ASN A 73 -15.92 -2.75 -1.30
C ASN A 73 -14.89 -2.27 -2.31
N THR A 74 -14.68 -0.94 -2.41
CA THR A 74 -13.60 -0.37 -3.23
C THR A 74 -12.25 -0.94 -2.80
N TYR A 75 -11.99 -1.03 -1.49
CA TYR A 75 -10.74 -1.60 -0.98
C TYR A 75 -10.58 -3.08 -1.26
N ARG A 76 -11.68 -3.86 -1.22
CA ARG A 76 -11.64 -5.28 -1.61
C ARG A 76 -11.26 -5.45 -3.07
N GLU A 77 -11.77 -4.62 -3.97
CA GLU A 77 -11.38 -4.64 -5.37
C GLU A 77 -9.91 -4.26 -5.55
N GLN A 78 -9.44 -3.18 -4.91
CA GLN A 78 -8.02 -2.80 -4.92
C GLN A 78 -7.11 -3.91 -4.38
N SER A 79 -7.53 -4.60 -3.31
CA SER A 79 -6.79 -5.74 -2.75
C SER A 79 -6.76 -6.94 -3.70
N LYS A 80 -7.80 -7.16 -4.51
CA LYS A 80 -7.80 -8.21 -5.54
C LYS A 80 -6.84 -7.85 -6.68
N CYS A 81 -6.86 -6.60 -7.15
CA CYS A 81 -5.93 -6.12 -8.17
C CYS A 81 -4.47 -6.23 -7.70
N LEU A 82 -4.18 -5.82 -6.46
CA LEU A 82 -2.85 -6.00 -5.87
C LEU A 82 -2.43 -7.47 -5.83
N ARG A 83 -3.30 -8.38 -5.37
CA ARG A 83 -2.98 -9.82 -5.37
C ARG A 83 -2.71 -10.36 -6.77
N ASN A 84 -3.48 -9.92 -7.77
CA ASN A 84 -3.26 -10.29 -9.16
C ASN A 84 -1.89 -9.82 -9.64
N ALA A 85 -1.54 -8.55 -9.39
CA ALA A 85 -0.23 -7.99 -9.70
C ALA A 85 0.90 -8.75 -9.00
N ILE A 86 0.76 -9.07 -7.71
CA ILE A 86 1.74 -9.89 -6.97
C ILE A 86 1.95 -11.24 -7.66
N SER A 87 0.87 -11.93 -8.04
CA SER A 87 0.98 -13.25 -8.66
C SER A 87 1.56 -13.22 -10.07
N GLN A 88 1.33 -12.16 -10.84
CA GLN A 88 1.70 -12.10 -12.26
C GLN A 88 2.99 -11.33 -12.53
N CYS A 89 3.40 -10.43 -11.63
CA CYS A 89 4.57 -9.56 -11.83
C CYS A 89 5.76 -9.94 -10.94
N LEU A 90 5.53 -10.62 -9.81
CA LEU A 90 6.60 -10.99 -8.88
C LEU A 90 6.82 -12.51 -8.93
N PRO A 91 7.95 -12.97 -9.47
CA PRO A 91 8.19 -14.39 -9.69
C PRO A 91 8.25 -15.15 -8.37
N ASP A 92 7.75 -16.39 -8.40
CA ASP A 92 8.18 -17.39 -7.43
C ASP A 92 9.60 -17.83 -7.80
N SER A 93 10.45 -18.09 -6.81
CA SER A 93 11.87 -18.41 -6.99
C SER A 93 12.17 -19.58 -7.96
N SER A 94 11.15 -20.33 -8.40
CA SER A 94 11.24 -21.52 -9.25
C SER A 94 10.72 -21.34 -10.68
N ASP A 95 9.99 -20.27 -10.99
CA ASP A 95 9.29 -20.14 -12.27
C ASP A 95 9.96 -19.05 -13.13
N GLY A 96 10.04 -19.29 -14.44
CA GLY A 96 10.62 -18.35 -15.40
C GLY A 96 9.99 -16.95 -15.38
N PRO A 97 10.40 -16.02 -16.26
CA PRO A 97 9.94 -14.64 -16.19
C PRO A 97 8.40 -14.56 -16.21
N ALA A 98 7.85 -13.93 -15.18
CA ALA A 98 6.41 -13.79 -15.03
C ALA A 98 5.85 -12.91 -16.17
N PRO A 99 4.71 -13.28 -16.79
CA PRO A 99 4.19 -12.59 -17.97
C PRO A 99 3.87 -11.11 -17.73
N GLY A 100 3.70 -10.72 -16.47
CA GLY A 100 3.29 -9.37 -16.08
C GLY A 100 1.82 -9.11 -16.38
N LEU A 101 1.32 -7.97 -15.91
CA LEU A 101 0.01 -7.47 -16.31
C LEU A 101 0.11 -6.70 -17.64
N SER A 102 -0.93 -6.83 -18.46
CA SER A 102 -1.10 -6.00 -19.66
C SER A 102 -1.39 -4.54 -19.31
N PHE A 103 -1.16 -3.63 -20.26
CA PHE A 103 -1.51 -2.20 -20.10
C PHE A 103 -2.96 -2.00 -19.64
N GLN A 104 -3.91 -2.74 -20.23
CA GLN A 104 -5.32 -2.59 -19.89
C GLN A 104 -5.64 -3.05 -18.46
N GLU A 105 -4.99 -4.10 -17.96
CA GLU A 105 -5.14 -4.54 -16.57
C GLU A 105 -4.58 -3.51 -15.58
N TRP A 106 -3.47 -2.85 -15.93
CA TRP A 106 -2.97 -1.71 -15.18
C TRP A 106 -3.93 -0.53 -15.21
N GLU A 107 -4.51 -0.19 -16.36
CA GLU A 107 -5.48 0.90 -16.48
C GLU A 107 -6.79 0.61 -15.72
N ASP A 108 -7.28 -0.63 -15.74
CA ASP A 108 -8.47 -1.03 -15.00
C ASP A 108 -8.28 -0.86 -13.49
N TRP A 109 -7.05 -1.08 -13.00
CA TRP A 109 -6.70 -0.89 -11.59
C TRP A 109 -6.36 0.57 -11.26
N LEU A 110 -5.43 1.15 -12.01
CA LEU A 110 -4.71 2.38 -11.68
C LEU A 110 -5.08 3.59 -12.54
N GLY A 111 -5.75 3.39 -13.69
CA GLY A 111 -5.99 4.43 -14.70
C GLY A 111 -6.85 5.61 -14.24
N ARG A 112 -7.50 5.49 -13.07
CA ARG A 112 -8.25 6.58 -12.40
C ARG A 112 -7.42 7.52 -11.54
N TRP A 113 -6.15 7.19 -11.28
CA TRP A 113 -5.28 7.94 -10.36
C TRP A 113 -4.28 8.78 -11.13
N ASP A 114 -4.10 10.03 -10.74
CA ASP A 114 -3.15 10.94 -11.38
C ASP A 114 -1.72 10.73 -10.86
N VAL A 115 -1.59 10.20 -9.64
CA VAL A 115 -0.31 9.78 -9.03
C VAL A 115 -0.43 8.35 -8.54
N ILE A 116 0.53 7.51 -8.89
CA ILE A 116 0.68 6.11 -8.47
C ILE A 116 1.91 6.05 -7.55
N ALA A 117 1.77 5.53 -6.32
CA ALA A 117 2.80 5.70 -5.29
C ALA A 117 2.85 4.53 -4.28
N ASP A 118 3.90 4.54 -3.45
CA ASP A 118 4.02 3.70 -2.26
C ASP A 118 4.03 2.19 -2.59
N VAL A 119 2.99 1.43 -2.29
CA VAL A 119 2.93 -0.02 -2.56
C VAL A 119 3.08 -0.36 -4.04
N ASP A 120 2.74 0.57 -4.92
CA ASP A 120 2.88 0.37 -6.37
C ASP A 120 4.35 0.37 -6.80
N ALA A 121 5.25 0.98 -6.00
CA ALA A 121 6.68 1.02 -6.28
C ALA A 121 7.28 -0.38 -6.38
N PHE A 122 6.75 -1.38 -5.67
CA PHE A 122 7.23 -2.77 -5.79
C PHE A 122 7.08 -3.35 -7.22
N PHE A 123 6.30 -2.70 -8.09
CA PHE A 123 6.13 -3.05 -9.51
C PHE A 123 6.78 -2.02 -10.45
N ALA A 124 7.77 -1.27 -9.98
CA ALA A 124 8.39 -0.18 -10.74
C ALA A 124 8.83 -0.58 -12.16
N PRO A 125 9.54 -1.71 -12.39
CA PRO A 125 9.93 -2.12 -13.74
C PRO A 125 8.73 -2.26 -14.68
N GLN A 126 7.67 -2.93 -14.22
CA GLN A 126 6.46 -3.18 -15.00
C GLN A 126 5.69 -1.88 -15.26
N LEU A 127 5.56 -1.02 -14.25
CA LEU A 127 4.89 0.26 -14.41
C LEU A 127 5.64 1.18 -15.39
N ILE A 128 6.97 1.22 -15.33
CA ILE A 128 7.78 2.04 -16.26
C ILE A 128 7.62 1.54 -17.70
N ASP A 129 7.64 0.23 -17.90
CA ASP A 129 7.52 -0.39 -19.23
C ASP A 129 6.14 -0.16 -19.85
N GLN A 130 5.09 -0.08 -19.03
CA GLN A 130 3.70 0.14 -19.47
C GLN A 130 3.37 1.63 -19.64
N TYR A 131 3.88 2.48 -18.75
CA TYR A 131 3.62 3.92 -18.74
C TYR A 131 4.81 4.72 -19.29
N THR A 132 5.10 4.51 -20.57
CA THR A 132 6.30 5.04 -21.25
C THR A 132 6.37 6.57 -21.34
N ASN A 133 5.22 7.25 -21.21
CA ASN A 133 5.12 8.72 -21.27
C ASN A 133 4.99 9.39 -19.88
N SER A 134 4.98 8.60 -18.81
CA SER A 134 4.83 9.13 -17.46
C SER A 134 6.10 9.81 -16.96
N LYS A 135 5.93 10.88 -16.19
CA LYS A 135 7.02 11.42 -15.36
C LYS A 135 7.21 10.54 -14.13
N VAL A 136 8.44 10.27 -13.77
CA VAL A 136 8.84 9.40 -12.66
C VAL A 136 9.56 10.21 -11.61
N VAL A 137 9.15 10.05 -10.36
CA VAL A 137 9.80 10.66 -9.19
C VAL A 137 10.29 9.55 -8.28
N ILE A 138 11.56 9.61 -7.91
CA ILE A 138 12.14 8.74 -6.88
C ILE A 138 12.70 9.57 -5.73
N VAL A 139 12.66 8.97 -4.56
CA VAL A 139 13.19 9.51 -3.31
C VAL A 139 13.95 8.38 -2.65
N GLU A 140 15.17 8.68 -2.23
CA GLU A 140 16.06 7.77 -1.52
C GLU A 140 16.47 8.37 -0.19
N ARG A 141 16.83 7.48 0.74
CA ARG A 141 17.40 7.83 2.04
C ARG A 141 18.46 6.80 2.41
N ASP A 142 19.10 7.01 3.55
CA ASP A 142 20.02 6.01 4.09
C ASP A 142 19.35 4.63 4.20
N VAL A 143 19.97 3.64 3.57
CA VAL A 143 19.42 2.29 3.43
C VAL A 143 19.40 1.53 4.75
N ASP A 144 20.35 1.77 5.65
CA ASP A 144 20.36 1.13 6.98
C ASP A 144 19.21 1.64 7.85
N ALA A 145 18.98 2.96 7.83
CA ALA A 145 17.83 3.56 8.50
C ALA A 145 16.51 3.08 7.89
N TRP A 146 16.43 2.94 6.57
CA TRP A 146 15.24 2.39 5.90
C TRP A 146 14.98 0.92 6.27
N ILE A 147 16.02 0.06 6.29
CA ILE A 147 15.90 -1.34 6.70
C ILE A 147 15.38 -1.43 8.13
N LYS A 148 15.90 -0.59 9.04
CA LYS A 148 15.43 -0.54 10.43
C LYS A 148 13.95 -0.18 10.52
N ASP A 149 13.52 0.88 9.85
CA ASP A 149 12.13 1.35 9.88
C ASP A 149 11.17 0.30 9.26
N MET A 150 11.56 -0.30 8.14
CA MET A 150 10.82 -1.40 7.49
C MET A 150 10.74 -2.65 8.36
N ASP A 151 11.83 -3.04 9.04
CA ASP A 151 11.84 -4.19 9.93
C ASP A 151 10.88 -3.99 11.11
N GLU A 152 10.95 -2.82 11.74
CA GLU A 152 10.13 -2.49 12.90
C GLU A 152 8.64 -2.43 12.54
N LEU A 153 8.28 -1.73 11.45
CA LEU A 153 6.87 -1.46 11.11
C LEU A 153 6.20 -2.56 10.29
N LEU A 154 6.94 -3.26 9.42
CA LEU A 154 6.35 -4.21 8.47
C LEU A 154 6.91 -5.62 8.63
N ILE A 155 8.23 -5.83 8.57
CA ILE A 155 8.78 -7.20 8.51
C ILE A 155 8.52 -7.96 9.82
N THR A 156 8.85 -7.39 10.97
CA THR A 156 8.66 -8.04 12.27
C THR A 156 7.17 -8.36 12.54
N PRO A 157 6.22 -7.42 12.38
CA PRO A 157 4.79 -7.72 12.55
C PRO A 157 4.25 -8.77 11.57
N LEU A 158 4.69 -8.77 10.31
CA LEU A 158 4.18 -9.69 9.28
C LEU A 158 4.79 -11.10 9.37
N PHE A 159 6.07 -11.20 9.75
CA PHE A 159 6.87 -12.42 9.68
C PHE A 159 7.17 -13.09 11.04
N SER A 160 6.76 -12.49 12.15
CA SER A 160 6.77 -13.15 13.47
C SER A 160 5.79 -14.34 13.57
N THR A 161 5.97 -15.18 14.59
CA THR A 161 5.05 -16.30 14.88
C THR A 161 3.62 -15.83 15.10
N SER A 162 3.43 -14.74 15.85
CA SER A 162 2.10 -14.16 16.08
C SER A 162 1.49 -13.62 14.78
N GLY A 163 2.28 -12.94 13.94
CA GLY A 163 1.85 -12.48 12.62
C GLY A 163 1.39 -13.62 11.71
N HIS A 164 2.14 -14.73 11.69
CA HIS A 164 1.78 -15.92 10.93
C HIS A 164 0.46 -16.56 11.43
N LEU A 165 0.31 -16.73 12.75
CA LEU A 165 -0.93 -17.25 13.34
C LEU A 165 -2.12 -16.34 13.07
N PHE A 166 -1.92 -15.02 13.16
CA PHE A 166 -2.96 -14.05 12.87
C PHE A 166 -3.44 -14.14 11.42
N SER A 167 -2.53 -14.15 10.44
CA SER A 167 -2.89 -14.29 9.02
C SER A 167 -3.61 -15.59 8.71
N ARG A 168 -3.18 -16.71 9.33
CA ARG A 168 -3.76 -18.03 9.05
C ARG A 168 -5.14 -18.25 9.69
N TYR A 169 -5.35 -17.77 10.91
CA TYR A 169 -6.52 -18.14 11.72
C TYR A 169 -7.46 -17.00 12.07
N LEU A 170 -6.94 -15.78 12.28
CA LEU A 170 -7.74 -14.66 12.80
C LEU A 170 -8.20 -13.72 11.68
N GLU A 171 -7.36 -13.48 10.69
CA GLU A 171 -7.67 -12.63 9.55
C GLU A 171 -8.89 -13.12 8.74
N PRO A 172 -9.05 -14.42 8.43
CA PRO A 172 -10.24 -14.92 7.75
C PRO A 172 -11.55 -14.72 8.52
N ILE A 173 -11.49 -14.70 9.86
CA ILE A 173 -12.66 -14.43 10.71
C ILE A 173 -13.22 -13.04 10.44
N ALA A 174 -12.37 -12.07 10.09
CA ALA A 174 -12.80 -10.72 9.70
C ALA A 174 -13.23 -10.62 8.22
N ASN A 175 -13.19 -11.71 7.43
CA ASN A 175 -13.38 -11.71 5.98
C ASN A 175 -12.47 -10.68 5.27
N ARG A 176 -11.18 -10.72 5.64
CA ARG A 176 -10.09 -9.88 5.12
C ARG A 176 -8.88 -10.75 4.79
N SER A 177 -7.91 -10.19 4.08
CA SER A 177 -6.66 -10.86 3.68
C SER A 177 -5.49 -9.89 3.46
N ASP A 178 -5.53 -8.71 4.10
CA ASP A 178 -4.53 -7.65 3.90
C ASP A 178 -3.15 -8.04 4.45
N HIS A 179 -3.10 -8.70 5.62
CA HIS A 179 -1.87 -9.20 6.23
C HIS A 179 -1.24 -10.29 5.37
N TRP A 180 -2.05 -11.26 4.92
CA TRP A 180 -1.60 -12.27 3.98
C TRP A 180 -1.06 -11.63 2.69
N THR A 181 -1.80 -10.68 2.11
CA THR A 181 -1.42 -10.01 0.86
C THR A 181 -0.09 -9.23 1.01
N ALA A 182 0.07 -8.47 2.09
CA ALA A 182 1.31 -7.75 2.40
C ALA A 182 2.49 -8.72 2.62
N ARG A 183 2.26 -9.84 3.32
CA ARG A 183 3.27 -10.89 3.50
C ARG A 183 3.71 -11.47 2.15
N GLN A 184 2.78 -11.81 1.27
CA GLN A 184 3.09 -12.36 -0.06
C GLN A 184 3.86 -11.35 -0.92
N LEU A 185 3.47 -10.08 -0.91
CA LEU A 185 4.17 -9.00 -1.61
C LEU A 185 5.64 -8.93 -1.18
N LEU A 186 5.89 -8.78 0.12
CA LEU A 186 7.23 -8.62 0.65
C LEU A 186 8.06 -9.90 0.49
N ALA A 187 7.45 -11.07 0.69
CA ALA A 187 8.16 -12.33 0.55
C ALA A 187 8.63 -12.57 -0.90
N LYS A 188 7.77 -12.29 -1.87
CA LYS A 188 8.12 -12.40 -3.30
C LYS A 188 9.08 -11.29 -3.73
N TYR A 189 8.87 -10.05 -3.30
CA TYR A 189 9.77 -8.96 -3.67
C TYR A 189 11.20 -9.16 -3.12
N PHE A 190 11.34 -9.59 -1.87
CA PHE A 190 12.64 -9.89 -1.25
C PHE A 190 13.13 -11.32 -1.48
N GLN A 191 12.38 -12.14 -2.21
CA GLN A 191 12.73 -13.53 -2.54
C GLN A 191 13.09 -14.37 -1.29
N ALA A 192 12.30 -14.22 -0.22
CA ALA A 192 12.50 -14.87 1.06
C ALA A 192 11.20 -14.95 1.88
N ASP A 193 11.02 -16.01 2.67
CA ASP A 193 9.77 -16.28 3.42
C ASP A 193 9.92 -16.19 4.96
N THR A 194 11.15 -15.97 5.44
CA THR A 194 11.51 -15.75 6.85
C THR A 194 12.04 -14.34 7.06
N ARG A 195 11.86 -13.80 8.27
CA ARG A 195 12.35 -12.45 8.62
C ARG A 195 13.85 -12.34 8.40
N GLU A 196 14.63 -13.32 8.87
CA GLU A 196 16.09 -13.30 8.79
C GLU A 196 16.58 -13.29 7.33
N ALA A 197 15.98 -14.11 6.47
CA ALA A 197 16.33 -14.14 5.05
C ALA A 197 15.87 -12.87 4.32
N ILE A 198 14.71 -12.32 4.66
CA ILE A 198 14.25 -11.03 4.11
C ILE A 198 15.25 -9.93 4.45
N LEU A 199 15.61 -9.75 5.72
CA LEU A 199 16.55 -8.71 6.15
C LEU A 199 17.89 -8.83 5.44
N LYS A 200 18.37 -10.06 5.19
CA LYS A 200 19.59 -10.31 4.42
C LYS A 200 19.50 -9.82 2.97
N ASN A 201 18.32 -9.91 2.35
CA ASN A 201 18.11 -9.57 0.94
C ASN A 201 17.71 -8.10 0.73
N MET A 202 17.21 -7.41 1.76
CA MET A 202 16.64 -6.06 1.65
C MET A 202 17.58 -5.02 1.06
N ARG A 203 18.87 -5.02 1.44
CA ARG A 203 19.84 -4.06 0.91
C ARG A 203 20.03 -4.22 -0.60
N GLY A 204 20.26 -5.44 -1.05
CA GLY A 204 20.43 -5.74 -2.48
C GLY A 204 19.17 -5.41 -3.28
N ALA A 205 17.98 -5.72 -2.73
CA ALA A 205 16.71 -5.37 -3.36
C ALA A 205 16.50 -3.85 -3.45
N TYR A 206 16.85 -3.10 -2.39
CA TYR A 206 16.79 -1.63 -2.37
C TYR A 206 17.67 -1.03 -3.47
N GLU A 207 18.95 -1.40 -3.52
CA GLU A 207 19.90 -0.90 -4.51
C GLU A 207 19.46 -1.27 -5.94
N ALA A 208 19.03 -2.52 -6.14
CA ALA A 208 18.54 -3.00 -7.43
C ALA A 208 17.30 -2.23 -7.91
N HIS A 209 16.37 -1.91 -6.99
CA HIS A 209 15.15 -1.15 -7.29
C HIS A 209 15.47 0.20 -7.94
N TYR A 210 16.30 1.01 -7.28
CA TYR A 210 16.60 2.36 -7.76
C TYR A 210 17.52 2.35 -8.99
N ASN A 211 18.49 1.42 -9.06
CA ASN A 211 19.32 1.26 -10.25
C ASN A 211 18.47 0.89 -11.47
N THR A 212 17.52 -0.04 -11.31
CA THR A 212 16.61 -0.44 -12.40
C THR A 212 15.77 0.75 -12.89
N ILE A 213 15.31 1.62 -11.99
CA ILE A 213 14.56 2.83 -12.38
C ILE A 213 15.46 3.78 -13.18
N ARG A 214 16.68 4.05 -12.71
CA ARG A 214 17.65 4.91 -13.42
C ARG A 214 18.03 4.37 -14.79
N GLU A 215 18.13 3.05 -14.94
CA GLU A 215 18.43 2.41 -16.21
C GLU A 215 17.27 2.47 -17.21
N LYS A 216 16.03 2.31 -16.73
CA LYS A 216 14.83 2.25 -17.58
C LYS A 216 14.23 3.61 -17.93
N VAL A 217 14.42 4.63 -17.08
CA VAL A 217 13.77 5.93 -17.25
C VAL A 217 14.76 6.95 -17.84
N PRO A 218 14.47 7.53 -19.01
CA PRO A 218 15.26 8.65 -19.55
C PRO A 218 15.33 9.82 -18.57
N ALA A 219 16.48 10.49 -18.49
CA ALA A 219 16.76 11.54 -17.51
C ALA A 219 15.73 12.69 -17.54
N GLU A 220 15.19 13.02 -18.71
CA GLU A 220 14.17 14.05 -18.88
C GLU A 220 12.81 13.70 -18.25
N ARG A 221 12.55 12.40 -18.00
CA ARG A 221 11.35 11.91 -17.32
C ARG A 221 11.62 11.49 -15.87
N LEU A 222 12.84 11.60 -15.37
CA LEU A 222 13.21 11.16 -14.03
C LEU A 222 13.57 12.36 -13.14
N LEU A 223 12.87 12.48 -12.02
CA LEU A 223 13.27 13.36 -10.93
C LEU A 223 13.80 12.54 -9.76
N GLU A 224 15.10 12.70 -9.48
CA GLU A 224 15.71 12.25 -8.22
C GLU A 224 15.51 13.33 -7.15
N TYR A 225 14.41 13.22 -6.41
CA TYR A 225 14.06 14.20 -5.40
C TYR A 225 14.88 13.98 -4.12
N LYS A 226 15.61 15.02 -3.70
CA LYS A 226 16.36 15.01 -2.44
C LYS A 226 15.48 15.46 -1.29
N LEU A 227 15.45 14.67 -0.22
CA LEU A 227 14.71 15.02 0.99
C LEU A 227 15.14 16.39 1.52
N GLY A 228 14.16 17.23 1.85
CA GLY A 228 14.39 18.60 2.34
C GLY A 228 14.56 19.65 1.25
N SER A 229 14.54 19.31 -0.04
CA SER A 229 14.66 20.29 -1.13
C SER A 229 13.43 21.17 -1.37
N GLY A 230 12.32 20.93 -0.68
CA GLY A 230 11.12 21.76 -0.76
C GLY A 230 10.42 21.67 -2.12
N TRP A 231 9.79 22.76 -2.54
CA TRP A 231 8.92 22.82 -3.73
C TRP A 231 9.66 22.90 -5.06
N GLU A 232 10.77 23.64 -5.10
CA GLU A 232 11.45 24.05 -6.34
C GLU A 232 11.71 22.89 -7.32
N PRO A 233 12.35 21.76 -6.94
CA PRO A 233 12.64 20.69 -7.89
C PRO A 233 11.36 20.00 -8.42
N LEU A 234 10.32 19.85 -7.59
CA LEU A 234 9.05 19.24 -8.02
C LEU A 234 8.30 20.17 -8.97
N CYS A 235 8.13 21.43 -8.58
CA CYS A 235 7.44 22.44 -9.38
C CYS A 235 8.12 22.65 -10.73
N SER A 236 9.46 22.78 -10.75
CA SER A 236 10.24 22.89 -11.98
C SER A 236 10.06 21.66 -12.87
N PHE A 237 10.17 20.47 -12.28
CA PHE A 237 10.01 19.22 -13.02
C PHE A 237 8.61 19.07 -13.61
N PHE A 238 7.56 19.48 -12.90
CA PHE A 238 6.18 19.41 -13.42
C PHE A 238 5.78 20.59 -14.32
N GLY A 239 6.53 21.69 -14.30
CA GLY A 239 6.20 22.94 -15.01
C GLY A 239 5.11 23.75 -14.31
N GLU A 240 5.02 23.64 -12.98
CA GLU A 240 3.97 24.21 -12.16
C GLU A 240 4.52 25.34 -11.27
N PRO A 241 3.72 26.34 -10.89
CA PRO A 241 4.18 27.42 -10.02
C PRO A 241 4.49 26.91 -8.60
N ILE A 242 5.47 27.54 -7.94
CA ILE A 242 5.77 27.28 -6.52
C ILE A 242 4.60 27.77 -5.66
N PRO A 243 4.01 26.93 -4.79
CA PRO A 243 2.91 27.35 -3.92
C PRO A 243 3.36 28.30 -2.80
N ASN A 244 2.45 29.17 -2.35
CA ASN A 244 2.69 30.14 -1.26
C ASN A 244 2.54 29.56 0.16
N PHE A 245 2.64 28.25 0.33
CA PHE A 245 2.53 27.55 1.61
C PHE A 245 3.72 26.59 1.81
N PRO A 246 4.08 26.23 3.05
CA PRO A 246 5.25 25.39 3.31
C PRO A 246 5.12 24.00 2.69
N PHE A 247 6.25 23.41 2.35
CA PHE A 247 6.32 22.04 1.89
C PHE A 247 5.85 21.08 3.01
N PRO A 248 5.07 20.02 2.70
CA PRO A 248 4.65 19.04 3.70
C PRO A 248 5.84 18.37 4.38
N GLN A 249 5.86 18.38 5.72
CA GLN A 249 6.91 17.79 6.53
C GLN A 249 6.30 16.97 7.67
N GLU A 250 5.85 15.78 7.35
CA GLU A 250 5.31 14.80 8.28
C GLU A 250 6.39 13.78 8.67
N ASP A 251 6.36 13.35 9.93
CA ASP A 251 7.12 12.19 10.39
C ASP A 251 6.43 10.91 9.88
N GLU A 252 6.91 10.41 8.75
CA GLU A 252 6.35 9.25 8.06
C GLU A 252 6.34 8.01 8.96
N THR A 253 7.43 7.72 9.67
CA THR A 253 7.55 6.53 10.52
C THR A 253 6.54 6.57 11.67
N THR A 254 6.43 7.70 12.36
CA THR A 254 5.44 7.87 13.45
C THR A 254 4.01 7.84 12.92
N THR A 255 3.77 8.44 11.76
CA THR A 255 2.48 8.44 11.09
C THR A 255 2.05 7.02 10.72
N MET A 256 2.93 6.27 10.08
CA MET A 256 2.68 4.89 9.66
C MET A 256 2.47 3.96 10.86
N ARG A 257 3.26 4.11 11.94
CA ARG A 257 3.08 3.34 13.18
C ARG A 257 1.66 3.53 13.74
N THR A 258 1.23 4.78 13.87
CA THR A 258 -0.09 5.12 14.38
C THR A 258 -1.21 4.50 13.52
N MET A 259 -1.08 4.58 12.20
CA MET A 259 -2.06 3.98 11.28
C MET A 259 -2.13 2.47 11.38
N LEU A 260 -0.98 1.80 11.45
CA LEU A 260 -0.90 0.35 11.58
C LEU A 260 -1.52 -0.11 12.90
N ASP A 261 -1.25 0.58 14.00
CA ASP A 261 -1.84 0.28 15.31
C ASP A 261 -3.36 0.44 15.31
N GLU A 262 -3.87 1.54 14.74
CA GLU A 262 -5.30 1.76 14.60
C GLU A 262 -5.96 0.70 13.71
N PHE A 263 -5.35 0.40 12.56
CA PHE A 263 -5.83 -0.62 11.65
C PHE A 263 -5.90 -1.99 12.33
N HIS A 264 -4.83 -2.35 13.06
CA HIS A 264 -4.76 -3.60 13.80
C HIS A 264 -5.82 -3.67 14.91
N SER A 265 -6.04 -2.56 15.64
CA SER A 265 -7.06 -2.45 16.67
C SER A 265 -8.49 -2.62 16.11
N ARG A 266 -8.83 -1.93 15.00
CA ARG A 266 -10.14 -2.06 14.32
C ARG A 266 -10.39 -3.50 13.85
N ARG A 267 -9.36 -4.17 13.33
CA ARG A 267 -9.44 -5.57 12.90
C ARG A 267 -9.66 -6.51 14.08
N MET A 268 -8.88 -6.37 15.14
CA MET A 268 -9.03 -7.20 16.34
C MET A 268 -10.38 -6.99 17.02
N PHE A 269 -10.92 -5.78 17.00
CA PHE A 269 -12.27 -5.50 17.48
C PHE A 269 -13.33 -6.29 16.68
N THR A 270 -13.24 -6.28 15.34
CA THR A 270 -14.14 -7.04 14.47
C THR A 270 -14.05 -8.55 14.72
N VAL A 271 -12.83 -9.08 14.85
CA VAL A 271 -12.60 -10.51 15.17
C VAL A 271 -13.24 -10.87 16.51
N ARG A 272 -13.02 -10.06 17.55
CA ARG A 272 -13.59 -10.28 18.89
C ARG A 272 -15.12 -10.31 18.86
N ILE A 273 -15.75 -9.34 18.19
CA ILE A 273 -17.21 -9.31 18.03
C ILE A 273 -17.72 -10.59 17.37
N ARG A 274 -17.12 -11.01 16.26
CA ARG A 274 -17.56 -12.20 15.54
C ARG A 274 -17.38 -13.48 16.35
N LEU A 275 -16.29 -13.60 17.12
CA LEU A 275 -16.06 -14.72 18.02
C LEU A 275 -17.11 -14.77 19.16
N VAL A 276 -17.47 -13.62 19.73
CA VAL A 276 -18.53 -13.54 20.75
C VAL A 276 -19.87 -14.03 20.16
N PHE A 277 -20.27 -13.53 19.00
CA PHE A 277 -21.51 -13.97 18.35
C PHE A 277 -21.49 -15.46 17.97
N ALA A 278 -20.38 -15.97 17.45
CA ALA A 278 -20.23 -17.40 17.15
C ALA A 278 -20.36 -18.27 18.41
N THR A 279 -19.79 -17.81 19.53
CA THR A 279 -19.87 -18.51 20.82
C THR A 279 -21.30 -18.49 21.37
N LEU A 280 -21.98 -17.34 21.35
CA LEU A 280 -23.38 -17.22 21.77
C LEU A 280 -24.30 -18.11 20.95
N LEU A 281 -24.09 -18.16 19.63
CA LEU A 281 -24.85 -19.05 18.73
C LEU A 281 -24.60 -20.53 19.06
N ALA A 282 -23.34 -20.93 19.28
CA ALA A 282 -23.01 -22.30 19.65
C ALA A 282 -23.65 -22.72 20.99
N VAL A 283 -23.63 -21.82 21.99
CA VAL A 283 -24.30 -22.05 23.28
C VAL A 283 -25.81 -22.19 23.10
N ALA A 284 -26.44 -21.32 22.30
CA ALA A 284 -27.88 -21.40 22.03
C ALA A 284 -28.26 -22.72 21.33
N ILE A 285 -27.46 -23.18 20.35
CA ILE A 285 -27.66 -24.46 19.68
C ILE A 285 -27.52 -25.61 20.69
N ALA A 286 -26.48 -25.60 21.53
CA ALA A 286 -26.26 -26.64 22.54
C ALA A 286 -27.43 -26.73 23.53
N LEU A 287 -27.95 -25.58 24.00
CA LEU A 287 -29.12 -25.52 24.88
C LEU A 287 -30.39 -26.01 24.17
N GLY A 288 -30.58 -25.68 22.89
CA GLY A 288 -31.70 -26.16 22.09
C GLY A 288 -31.68 -27.67 21.87
N VAL A 289 -30.51 -28.24 21.54
CA VAL A 289 -30.31 -29.69 21.42
C VAL A 289 -30.54 -30.39 22.76
N TRP A 290 -30.00 -29.84 23.84
CA TRP A 290 -30.22 -30.38 25.19
C TRP A 290 -31.69 -30.37 25.59
N ALA A 291 -32.41 -29.28 25.29
CA ALA A 291 -33.85 -29.19 25.55
C ALA A 291 -34.63 -30.19 24.71
N TYR A 292 -34.32 -30.30 23.41
CA TYR A 292 -34.96 -31.28 22.52
C TYR A 292 -34.79 -32.70 23.06
N LEU A 293 -33.56 -33.14 23.32
CA LEU A 293 -33.25 -34.48 23.82
C LEU A 293 -33.84 -34.78 25.22
N ARG A 294 -34.20 -33.75 26.00
CA ARG A 294 -34.80 -33.92 27.33
C ARG A 294 -36.32 -34.01 27.30
N TYR A 295 -36.96 -33.41 26.30
CA TYR A 295 -38.43 -33.26 26.26
C TYR A 295 -39.10 -34.01 25.09
N THR A 296 -38.34 -34.74 24.28
CA THR A 296 -38.82 -35.74 23.30
C THR A 296 -38.31 -37.11 23.66
#